data_AF-A0A412NXL0-F1
#
_entry.id   AF-A0A412NXL0-F1
#
_cell.length_a   1.000
_cell.length_b   1.000
_cell.length_c   1.000
_cell.angle_alpha   90.00
_cell.angle_beta   90.00
_cell.angle_gamma   90.00
#
_symmetry.space_group_name_H-M   'P 1'
#
loop_
_entity.id
_entity.type
_entity.pdbx_description
1 polymer ?
#
loop_
_entity_poly.entity_id
_entity_poly.type
_entity_poly.pdbx_seq_one_letter_code
_entity_poly.pdbx_strand_id
1 'polypeptide(L)'
;MVAMSVCMVSCGDDDDKPANGNSSLVGTWEVSNKVINTRDATLRVEFKSNNKGTMSAIYTDGTDSDSYNFEYVKKDLEGSTYLTIVWTGNYKLIYDSNREYDVTITPTRLVWGNITYTRK
;
A
#
# COMPACT_ATOMS: atom_id res chain seq x y z
N MET A 1 10.68 28.43 -52.84
CA MET A 1 9.30 27.91 -52.90
C MET A 1 9.15 26.95 -51.72
N VAL A 2 8.38 27.33 -50.71
CA VAL A 2 8.18 26.52 -49.50
C VAL A 2 7.08 25.52 -49.82
N ALA A 3 7.41 24.23 -49.87
CA ALA A 3 6.43 23.16 -50.04
C ALA A 3 6.10 22.59 -48.65
N MET A 4 4.88 22.88 -48.19
CA MET A 4 4.27 22.17 -47.07
C MET A 4 3.96 20.74 -47.48
N SER A 5 4.31 19.76 -46.66
CA SER A 5 3.80 18.40 -46.76
C SER A 5 3.21 18.01 -45.41
N VAL A 6 1.91 17.74 -45.42
CA VAL A 6 1.06 17.46 -44.26
C VAL A 6 1.23 16.00 -43.86
N CYS A 7 1.55 15.77 -42.59
CA CYS A 7 1.68 14.45 -41.99
C CYS A 7 0.30 13.78 -41.86
N MET A 8 0.11 12.59 -42.41
CA MET A 8 -0.95 11.69 -41.94
C MET A 8 -0.47 10.24 -42.07
N VAL A 9 0.05 9.71 -40.96
CA VAL A 9 0.16 8.27 -40.72
C VAL A 9 -0.54 8.00 -39.40
N SER A 10 -1.52 7.11 -39.51
CA SER A 10 -2.52 6.69 -38.54
C SER A 10 -1.95 6.42 -37.14
N CYS A 11 -2.61 6.97 -36.12
CA CYS A 11 -2.36 6.65 -34.71
C CYS A 11 -2.60 5.16 -34.46
N GLY A 12 -1.64 4.55 -33.76
CA GLY A 12 -1.64 3.14 -33.41
C GLY A 12 -2.70 2.76 -32.38
N ASP A 13 -3.16 1.53 -32.58
CA ASP A 13 -3.87 0.63 -31.67
C ASP A 13 -3.39 0.67 -30.21
N ASP A 14 -4.37 0.57 -29.32
CA ASP A 14 -4.29 0.04 -27.95
C ASP A 14 -3.18 0.58 -27.04
N ASP A 15 -3.30 1.87 -26.71
CA ASP A 15 -2.77 2.40 -25.46
C ASP A 15 -3.83 2.18 -24.36
N ASP A 16 -3.95 0.94 -23.90
CA ASP A 16 -4.65 0.58 -22.66
C ASP A 16 -3.85 1.18 -21.49
N LYS A 17 -3.94 2.49 -21.39
CA LYS A 17 -3.19 3.32 -20.47
C LYS A 17 -3.67 2.95 -19.06
N PRO A 18 -2.85 2.30 -18.21
CA PRO A 18 -3.26 2.09 -16.83
C PRO A 18 -3.51 3.45 -16.21
N ALA A 19 -4.70 3.61 -15.63
CA ALA A 19 -5.22 4.86 -15.10
C ALA A 19 -4.14 5.63 -14.33
N ASN A 20 -3.81 6.83 -14.84
CA ASN A 20 -2.84 7.76 -14.29
C ASN A 20 -3.37 8.39 -12.99
N GLY A 21 -3.44 7.59 -11.93
CA GLY A 21 -3.48 8.05 -10.55
C GLY A 21 -2.27 7.44 -9.85
N ASN A 22 -1.36 8.26 -9.35
CA ASN A 22 -0.15 7.78 -8.65
C ASN A 22 -0.57 6.84 -7.51
N SER A 23 -0.49 5.53 -7.77
CA SER A 23 -0.75 4.48 -6.79
C SER A 23 0.42 4.42 -5.82
N SER A 24 0.43 5.37 -4.89
CA SER A 24 1.49 5.54 -3.90
C SER A 24 1.13 4.77 -2.63
N LEU A 25 2.03 3.90 -2.19
CA LEU A 25 1.95 3.23 -0.89
C LEU A 25 1.96 4.23 0.28
N VAL A 26 2.69 5.34 0.13
CA VAL A 26 2.88 6.35 1.17
C VAL A 26 1.54 6.99 1.51
N GLY A 27 1.22 7.03 2.80
CA GLY A 27 -0.05 7.51 3.33
C GLY A 27 -0.63 6.55 4.35
N THR A 28 -1.88 6.82 4.73
CA THR A 28 -2.59 6.09 5.79
C THR A 28 -3.65 5.18 5.19
N TRP A 29 -3.66 3.94 5.67
CA TRP A 29 -4.56 2.88 5.25
C TRP A 29 -5.23 2.26 6.46
N GLU A 30 -6.52 1.97 6.36
CA GLU A 30 -7.31 1.43 7.45
C GLU A 30 -8.14 0.23 7.01
N VAL A 31 -8.35 -0.68 7.95
CA VAL A 31 -9.39 -1.71 7.86
C VAL A 31 -10.08 -1.81 9.22
N SER A 32 -11.39 -1.65 9.21
CA SER A 32 -12.21 -1.78 10.42
C SER A 32 -12.63 -3.22 10.67
N ASN A 33 -13.27 -3.48 11.80
CA ASN A 33 -13.89 -4.76 12.16
C ASN A 33 -12.87 -5.92 12.14
N LYS A 34 -11.67 -5.68 12.66
CA LYS A 34 -10.66 -6.72 12.90
C LYS A 34 -10.70 -7.14 14.36
N VAL A 35 -10.38 -8.41 14.61
CA VAL A 35 -10.10 -8.89 15.97
C VAL A 35 -8.58 -8.93 16.14
N ILE A 36 -8.06 -8.11 17.05
CA ILE A 36 -6.63 -8.04 17.42
C ILE A 36 -6.54 -8.23 18.92
N ASN A 37 -5.66 -9.11 19.39
CA ASN A 37 -5.51 -9.41 20.81
C ASN A 37 -6.84 -9.70 21.52
N THR A 38 -7.72 -10.47 20.86
CA THR A 38 -9.09 -10.84 21.32
C THR A 38 -10.09 -9.69 21.43
N ARG A 39 -9.81 -8.53 20.83
CA ARG A 39 -10.66 -7.34 20.89
C ARG A 39 -10.97 -6.81 19.50
N ASP A 40 -12.16 -6.22 19.35
CA ASP A 40 -12.54 -5.52 18.14
C ASP A 40 -11.72 -4.23 17.99
N ALA A 41 -11.14 -4.05 16.81
CA ALA A 41 -10.25 -2.96 16.50
C ALA A 41 -10.34 -2.53 15.04
N THR A 42 -10.03 -1.26 14.80
CA THR A 42 -9.58 -0.79 13.50
C THR A 42 -8.07 -0.91 13.42
N LEU A 43 -7.59 -1.60 12.39
CA LEU A 43 -6.17 -1.67 12.09
C LEU A 43 -5.82 -0.51 11.15
N ARG A 44 -4.95 0.38 11.62
CA ARG A 44 -4.39 1.47 10.84
C ARG A 44 -2.94 1.18 10.52
N VAL A 45 -2.52 1.46 9.29
CA VAL A 45 -1.11 1.46 8.90
C VAL A 45 -0.77 2.75 8.15
N GLU A 46 0.33 3.38 8.54
CA GLU A 46 0.90 4.55 7.90
C GLU A 46 2.25 4.17 7.28
N PHE A 47 2.44 4.47 5.99
CA PHE A 47 3.73 4.37 5.30
C PHE A 47 4.27 5.77 5.01
N LYS A 48 5.54 6.03 5.34
CA LYS A 48 6.22 7.30 5.13
C LYS A 48 7.27 7.18 4.03
N SER A 49 7.52 8.27 3.31
CA SER A 49 8.45 8.31 2.17
C SER A 49 9.91 7.97 2.51
N ASN A 50 10.28 7.91 3.80
CA ASN A 50 11.60 7.53 4.29
C ASN A 50 11.73 6.04 4.66
N ASN A 51 10.90 5.17 4.05
CA ASN A 51 10.91 3.73 4.28
C ASN A 51 10.56 3.30 5.72
N LYS A 52 9.89 4.17 6.47
CA LYS A 52 9.38 3.88 7.81
C LYS A 52 7.86 3.85 7.82
N GLY A 53 7.29 3.13 8.75
CA GLY A 53 5.86 3.13 8.97
C GLY A 53 5.46 2.86 10.40
N THR A 54 4.18 2.99 10.65
CA THR A 54 3.57 2.73 11.95
C THR A 54 2.30 1.94 11.73
N MET A 55 2.13 0.85 12.48
CA MET A 55 0.91 0.05 12.55
C MET A 55 0.26 0.29 13.90
N SER A 56 -1.04 0.53 13.93
CA SER A 56 -1.78 0.74 15.17
C SER A 56 -3.05 -0.09 15.21
N ALA A 57 -3.32 -0.68 16.37
CA ALA A 57 -4.60 -1.32 16.67
C ALA A 57 -5.43 -0.35 17.53
N ILE A 58 -6.50 0.19 16.94
CA ILE A 58 -7.39 1.15 17.58
C ILE A 58 -8.61 0.36 18.10
N TYR A 59 -8.61 0.04 19.38
CA TYR A 59 -9.66 -0.76 20.00
C TYR A 59 -10.98 0.01 20.10
N THR A 60 -12.09 -0.67 19.82
CA THR A 60 -13.44 -0.05 19.86
C THR A 60 -14.00 0.06 21.28
N ASP A 61 -13.39 -0.61 22.25
CA ASP A 61 -13.78 -0.64 23.66
C ASP A 61 -13.30 0.59 24.46
N GLY A 62 -12.57 1.51 23.80
CA GLY A 62 -12.03 2.72 24.42
C GLY A 62 -10.72 2.50 25.17
N THR A 63 -10.13 1.30 25.13
CA THR A 63 -8.76 1.09 25.61
C THR A 63 -7.77 1.88 24.76
N ASP A 64 -6.66 2.29 25.38
CA ASP A 64 -5.51 2.86 24.66
C ASP A 64 -5.10 1.99 23.47
N SER A 65 -4.77 2.65 22.36
CA SER A 65 -4.34 1.96 21.16
C SER A 65 -2.92 1.41 21.30
N ASP A 66 -2.69 0.25 20.70
CA ASP A 66 -1.33 -0.24 20.53
C ASP A 66 -0.71 0.38 19.26
N SER A 67 0.59 0.65 19.30
CA SER A 67 1.33 1.24 18.18
C SER A 67 2.72 0.62 18.02
N TYR A 68 3.06 0.29 16.77
CA TYR A 68 4.24 -0.47 16.41
C TYR A 68 4.90 0.15 15.20
N ASN A 69 6.17 0.52 15.35
CA ASN A 69 6.94 1.09 14.25
C ASN A 69 7.48 -0.02 13.35
N PHE A 70 7.81 0.28 12.10
CA PHE A 70 8.52 -0.64 11.23
C PHE A 70 9.33 0.11 10.20
N GLU A 71 10.29 -0.58 9.63
CA GLU A 71 10.90 -0.23 8.36
C GLU A 71 10.32 -1.13 7.27
N TYR A 72 10.32 -0.64 6.04
CA TYR A 72 9.80 -1.41 4.92
C TYR A 72 10.63 -1.25 3.65
N VAL A 73 10.65 -2.32 2.88
CA VAL A 73 11.26 -2.37 1.55
C VAL A 73 10.13 -2.65 0.55
N LYS A 74 10.01 -1.76 -0.44
CA LYS A 74 9.11 -1.93 -1.58
C LYS A 74 9.96 -2.31 -2.79
N LYS A 75 9.54 -3.33 -3.54
CA LYS A 75 10.19 -3.78 -4.77
C LYS A 75 9.14 -3.93 -5.86
N ASP A 76 9.37 -3.34 -7.02
CA ASP A 76 8.52 -3.51 -8.20
C ASP A 76 9.24 -4.44 -9.18
N LEU A 77 8.58 -5.52 -9.63
CA LEU A 77 9.15 -6.53 -10.53
C LEU A 77 8.08 -7.02 -11.50
N GLU A 78 8.34 -6.89 -12.80
CA GLU A 78 7.51 -7.46 -13.89
C GLU A 78 6.00 -7.15 -13.77
N GLY A 79 5.65 -5.96 -13.29
CA GLY A 79 4.25 -5.53 -13.11
C GLY A 79 3.62 -5.87 -11.76
N SER A 80 4.33 -6.60 -10.90
CA SER A 80 3.95 -6.86 -9.50
C SER A 80 4.70 -5.94 -8.55
N THR A 81 4.08 -5.63 -7.40
CA THR A 81 4.71 -4.91 -6.30
C THR A 81 4.82 -5.84 -5.10
N TYR A 82 5.99 -5.85 -4.48
CA TYR A 82 6.29 -6.63 -3.29
C TYR A 82 6.62 -5.73 -2.12
N LEU A 83 6.16 -6.12 -0.94
CA LEU A 83 6.39 -5.41 0.32
C LEU A 83 6.96 -6.36 1.36
N THR A 84 8.09 -5.97 1.93
CA THR A 84 8.72 -6.64 3.08
C THR A 84 8.77 -5.66 4.24
N ILE A 85 8.38 -6.11 5.43
CA ILE A 85 8.46 -5.32 6.65
C ILE A 85 9.51 -5.85 7.61
N VAL A 86 10.16 -4.93 8.31
CA VAL A 86 11.12 -5.18 9.37
C VAL A 86 10.66 -4.42 10.61
N TRP A 87 10.19 -5.17 11.60
CA TRP A 87 9.76 -4.61 12.88
C TRP A 87 10.96 -4.01 13.63
N THR A 88 10.89 -2.74 14.05
CA THR A 88 11.96 -2.07 14.81
C THR A 88 11.94 -2.43 16.31
N GLY A 89 11.33 -3.55 16.69
CA GLY A 89 11.20 -4.03 18.06
C GLY A 89 10.64 -5.46 18.10
N ASN A 90 10.45 -6.00 19.31
CA ASN A 90 10.04 -7.39 19.52
C ASN A 90 8.52 -7.55 19.48
N TYR A 91 7.91 -7.28 18.33
CA TYR A 91 6.47 -7.47 18.10
C TYR A 91 6.22 -8.27 16.84
N LYS A 92 5.16 -9.07 16.89
CA LYS A 92 4.58 -9.76 15.74
C LYS A 92 3.06 -9.67 15.90
N LEU A 93 2.42 -8.87 15.06
CA LEU A 93 0.97 -8.70 15.12
C LEU A 93 0.27 -9.55 14.07
N ILE A 94 0.45 -9.17 12.81
CA ILE A 94 -0.39 -9.63 11.70
C ILE A 94 0.46 -10.15 10.55
N TYR A 95 1.59 -9.51 10.30
CA TYR A 95 2.52 -9.88 9.25
C TYR A 95 3.83 -10.37 9.85
N ASP A 96 4.36 -11.43 9.26
CA ASP A 96 5.69 -11.94 9.54
C ASP A 96 6.76 -10.90 9.15
N SER A 97 7.72 -10.67 10.06
CA SER A 97 8.93 -9.89 9.76
C SER A 97 9.76 -10.59 8.68
N ASN A 98 10.43 -9.82 7.83
CA ASN A 98 11.32 -10.32 6.77
C ASN A 98 10.65 -11.28 5.78
N ARG A 99 9.31 -11.31 5.74
CA ARG A 99 8.54 -12.02 4.73
C ARG A 99 8.14 -11.06 3.63
N GLU A 100 8.36 -11.48 2.40
CA GLU A 100 7.91 -10.77 1.21
C GLU A 100 6.44 -11.09 0.93
N TYR A 101 5.63 -10.06 0.69
CA TYR A 101 4.23 -10.17 0.29
C TYR A 101 4.04 -9.51 -1.06
N ASP A 102 3.36 -10.19 -1.98
CA ASP A 102 2.76 -9.53 -3.14
C ASP A 102 1.64 -8.59 -2.64
N VAL A 103 1.64 -7.36 -3.16
CA VAL A 103 0.68 -6.32 -2.77
C VAL A 103 0.08 -5.66 -3.99
N THR A 104 -1.22 -5.35 -3.90
CA THR A 104 -1.90 -4.51 -4.88
C THR A 104 -2.11 -3.13 -4.29
N ILE A 105 -1.64 -2.09 -5.00
CA ILE A 105 -1.79 -0.70 -4.57
C ILE A 105 -2.57 0.04 -5.66
N THR A 106 -3.68 0.65 -5.26
CA THR A 106 -4.45 1.58 -6.09
C THR A 106 -4.59 2.91 -5.34
N PRO A 107 -5.14 3.98 -5.94
CA PRO A 107 -5.30 5.26 -5.24
C PRO A 107 -6.11 5.16 -3.94
N THR A 108 -7.03 4.18 -3.83
CA THR A 108 -7.97 4.04 -2.70
C THR A 108 -7.86 2.72 -1.96
N ARG A 109 -7.12 1.73 -2.48
CA ARG A 109 -7.01 0.39 -1.88
C ARG A 109 -5.56 -0.08 -1.78
N LEU A 110 -5.26 -0.73 -0.66
CA LEU A 110 -4.04 -1.52 -0.46
C LEU A 110 -4.48 -2.94 -0.12
N VAL A 111 -4.06 -3.92 -0.93
CA VAL A 111 -4.20 -5.33 -0.60
C VAL A 111 -2.83 -5.82 -0.13
N TRP A 112 -2.74 -6.25 1.12
CA TRP A 112 -1.50 -6.74 1.72
C TRP A 112 -1.77 -8.02 2.51
N GLY A 113 -1.13 -9.11 2.09
CA GLY A 113 -1.50 -10.45 2.56
C GLY A 113 -2.98 -10.73 2.28
N ASN A 114 -3.73 -11.15 3.30
CA ASN A 114 -5.16 -11.43 3.21
C ASN A 114 -6.05 -10.24 3.65
N ILE A 115 -5.49 -9.03 3.71
CA ILE A 115 -6.19 -7.85 4.21
C ILE A 115 -6.30 -6.81 3.10
N THR A 116 -7.53 -6.35 2.86
CA THR A 116 -7.79 -5.17 2.03
C THR A 116 -8.01 -3.97 2.95
N TYR A 117 -7.15 -2.97 2.79
CA TYR A 117 -7.26 -1.67 3.44
C TYR A 117 -7.84 -0.64 2.48
N THR A 118 -8.51 0.35 3.04
CA THR A 118 -8.98 1.56 2.36
C THR A 118 -8.12 2.75 2.76
N ARG A 119 -7.85 3.64 1.80
CA ARG A 119 -7.11 4.86 2.08
C ARG A 119 -7.92 5.82 2.96
N LYS A 120 -7.24 6.51 3.87
CA LYS A 120 -7.82 7.52 4.75
C LYS A 120 -7.64 8.93 4.23
#